data_AF-A0A847IFC3-F1
#
_entry.id   AF-A0A847IFC3-F1
#
_cell.length_a   1.000
_cell.length_b   1.000
_cell.length_c   1.000
_cell.angle_alpha   90.00
_cell.angle_beta   90.00
_cell.angle_gamma   90.00
#
_symmetry.space_group_name_H-M   'P 1'
#
loop_
_entity.id
_entity.type
_entity.pdbx_description
1 polymer ?
#
loop_
_entity_poly.entity_id
_entity_poly.type
_entity_poly.pdbx_seq_one_letter_code
_entity_poly.pdbx_strand_id
1 'polypeptide(L)'
;MPASDVARPRGAVLGAAAVLTMIGVGLCQVLAEPEASSWAGAVVIAALCLLLGLGTLPLIGGRDTVPLIAGAAGVWGAASVVGGWLQIAQRAGESVFEVGVGDVTASVETGLPVLVGVLGALAVFGWCLAATRGDPPILLVAVIASLGILAVSVTGHGTDSSWAPIVIGVHALCAAWWAGTLVALVATVRGKGGWARALPEFSRWALPVVAVLTATGIVAAVAQLGVGPQLWESGYGRVVVAKSVLLVAVLGLAWWHRRTWLPRARRHGAAERESIVHAGSEVLVLAVVLGLAAGLATTATV
;
A
#
# COMPACT_ATOMS: atom_id res chain seq x y z
N MET A 1 22.00 -6.48 24.05
CA MET A 1 20.63 -5.94 24.20
C MET A 1 19.68 -7.10 23.93
N PRO A 2 18.86 -7.54 24.88
CA PRO A 2 18.07 -8.76 24.72
C PRO A 2 17.03 -8.58 23.59
N ALA A 3 16.87 -9.61 22.77
CA ALA A 3 15.98 -9.60 21.59
C ALA A 3 14.51 -9.26 21.91
N SER A 4 14.11 -9.35 23.19
CA SER A 4 12.77 -9.04 23.71
C SER A 4 12.41 -7.55 23.65
N ASP A 5 13.37 -6.63 23.75
CA ASP A 5 13.10 -5.18 23.85
C ASP A 5 12.65 -4.54 22.53
N VAL A 6 12.93 -5.20 21.40
CA VAL A 6 12.69 -4.67 20.05
C VAL A 6 11.58 -5.43 19.32
N ALA A 7 11.30 -6.68 19.71
CA ALA A 7 10.18 -7.45 19.15
C ALA A 7 8.82 -6.81 19.45
N ARG A 8 8.63 -6.30 20.67
CA ARG A 8 7.39 -5.62 21.11
C ARG A 8 7.06 -4.36 20.28
N PRO A 9 7.95 -3.37 20.13
CA PRO A 9 7.63 -2.17 19.34
C PRO A 9 7.40 -2.48 17.87
N ARG A 10 8.13 -3.44 17.28
CA ARG A 10 7.91 -3.86 15.88
C ARG A 10 6.52 -4.44 15.67
N GLY A 11 6.14 -5.43 16.48
CA GLY A 11 4.81 -6.05 16.41
C GLY A 11 3.70 -5.04 16.66
N ALA A 12 3.87 -4.13 17.62
CA ALA A 12 2.91 -3.07 17.91
C ALA A 12 2.71 -2.11 16.73
N VAL A 13 3.79 -1.65 16.08
CA VAL A 13 3.69 -0.78 14.89
C VAL A 13 2.98 -1.48 13.74
N LEU A 14 3.35 -2.73 13.44
CA LEU A 14 2.75 -3.49 12.33
C LEU A 14 1.26 -3.78 12.59
N GLY A 15 0.91 -4.18 13.82
CA GLY A 15 -0.49 -4.39 14.21
C GLY A 15 -1.30 -3.10 14.18
N ALA A 16 -0.75 -2.00 14.70
CA ALA A 16 -1.40 -0.69 14.67
C ALA A 16 -1.58 -0.17 13.24
N ALA A 17 -0.61 -0.41 12.34
CA ALA A 17 -0.74 -0.06 10.93
C ALA A 17 -1.92 -0.81 10.27
N ALA A 18 -2.04 -2.12 10.50
CA ALA A 18 -3.17 -2.89 9.98
C ALA A 18 -4.52 -2.34 10.48
N VAL A 19 -4.62 -2.02 11.77
CA VAL A 19 -5.83 -1.41 12.36
C VAL A 19 -6.11 -0.02 11.77
N LEU A 20 -5.08 0.82 11.62
CA LEU A 20 -5.23 2.17 11.07
C LEU A 20 -5.60 2.18 9.59
N THR A 21 -5.19 1.18 8.82
CA THR A 21 -5.68 0.99 7.45
C THR A 21 -7.18 0.74 7.44
N MET A 22 -7.69 -0.10 8.34
CA MET A 22 -9.13 -0.34 8.46
C MET A 22 -9.87 0.89 8.98
N ILE A 23 -9.29 1.64 9.93
CA ILE A 23 -9.84 2.93 10.38
C ILE A 23 -9.90 3.93 9.21
N GLY A 24 -8.89 3.95 8.33
CA GLY A 24 -8.90 4.79 7.13
C GLY A 24 -10.07 4.47 6.20
N VAL A 25 -10.43 3.20 6.02
CA VAL A 25 -11.64 2.80 5.27
C VAL A 25 -12.90 3.29 6.00
N GLY A 26 -12.98 3.12 7.32
CA GLY A 26 -14.10 3.61 8.13
C GLY A 26 -14.27 5.14 8.08
N LEU A 27 -13.17 5.90 8.03
CA LEU A 27 -13.21 7.35 7.80
C LEU A 27 -13.74 7.66 6.40
N CYS A 28 -13.34 6.88 5.38
CA CYS A 28 -13.88 7.03 4.03
C CYS A 28 -15.40 6.75 3.98
N GLN A 29 -15.89 5.77 4.76
CA GLN A 29 -17.32 5.50 4.93
C GLN A 29 -18.10 6.72 5.41
N VAL A 30 -17.59 7.43 6.40
CA VAL A 30 -18.23 8.66 6.90
C VAL A 30 -18.16 9.81 5.88
N LEU A 31 -17.10 9.87 5.08
CA LEU A 31 -16.87 11.00 4.17
C LEU A 31 -17.59 10.85 2.83
N ALA A 32 -17.72 9.63 2.31
CA ALA A 32 -18.03 9.40 0.91
C ALA A 32 -18.77 8.09 0.58
N GLU A 33 -19.17 7.30 1.58
CA GLU A 33 -19.97 6.07 1.39
C GLU A 33 -19.46 5.13 0.27
N PRO A 34 -18.16 4.75 0.25
CA PRO A 34 -17.62 3.78 -0.71
C PRO A 34 -18.28 2.40 -0.61
N GLU A 35 -18.17 1.64 -1.69
CA GLU A 35 -18.60 0.24 -1.72
C GLU A 35 -17.99 -0.60 -0.58
N ALA A 36 -18.70 -1.63 -0.13
CA ALA A 36 -18.22 -2.57 0.88
C ALA A 36 -16.96 -3.35 0.43
N SER A 37 -16.74 -3.48 -0.87
CA SER A 37 -15.52 -4.04 -1.46
C SER A 37 -14.24 -3.29 -1.05
N SER A 38 -14.34 -2.02 -0.65
CA SER A 38 -13.21 -1.17 -0.19
C SER A 38 -12.44 -1.75 1.01
N TRP A 39 -13.13 -2.48 1.90
CA TRP A 39 -12.49 -3.12 3.05
C TRP A 39 -11.49 -4.20 2.62
N ALA A 40 -11.88 -5.05 1.67
CA ALA A 40 -11.00 -6.04 1.07
C ALA A 40 -9.92 -5.37 0.20
N GLY A 41 -10.29 -4.31 -0.54
CA GLY A 41 -9.35 -3.51 -1.33
C GLY A 41 -8.22 -2.91 -0.49
N ALA A 42 -8.50 -2.45 0.72
CA ALA A 42 -7.49 -1.92 1.63
C ALA A 42 -6.46 -2.99 2.06
N VAL A 43 -6.94 -4.21 2.32
CA VAL A 43 -6.08 -5.36 2.64
C VAL A 43 -5.22 -5.76 1.43
N VAL A 44 -5.81 -5.80 0.23
CA VAL A 44 -5.10 -6.06 -1.02
C VAL A 44 -3.98 -5.04 -1.24
N ILE A 45 -4.29 -3.74 -1.17
CA ILE A 45 -3.31 -2.67 -1.38
C ILE A 45 -2.21 -2.74 -0.32
N ALA A 46 -2.55 -2.94 0.96
CA ALA A 46 -1.55 -3.06 2.02
C ALA A 46 -0.59 -4.24 1.80
N ALA A 47 -1.12 -5.40 1.40
CA ALA A 47 -0.30 -6.58 1.08
C ALA A 47 0.61 -6.36 -0.13
N LEU A 48 0.08 -5.73 -1.19
CA LEU A 48 0.83 -5.37 -2.39
C LEU A 48 1.95 -4.36 -2.10
N CYS A 49 1.66 -3.32 -1.30
CA CYS A 49 2.67 -2.38 -0.81
C CYS A 49 3.80 -3.13 -0.09
N LEU A 50 3.46 -4.03 0.85
CA LEU A 50 4.46 -4.81 1.59
C LEU A 50 5.30 -5.70 0.65
N LEU A 51 4.68 -6.39 -0.31
CA LEU A 51 5.38 -7.22 -1.29
C LEU A 51 6.33 -6.40 -2.17
N LEU A 52 5.89 -5.23 -2.64
CA LEU A 52 6.73 -4.31 -3.41
C LEU A 52 7.91 -3.80 -2.57
N GLY A 53 7.66 -3.42 -1.32
CA GLY A 53 8.69 -3.00 -0.38
C GLY A 53 9.72 -4.09 -0.10
N LEU A 54 9.28 -5.32 0.16
CA LEU A 54 10.16 -6.47 0.38
C LEU A 54 10.95 -6.85 -0.88
N GLY A 55 10.31 -6.83 -2.05
CA GLY A 55 10.93 -7.14 -3.33
C GLY A 55 12.02 -6.14 -3.75
N THR A 56 11.90 -4.88 -3.32
CA THR A 56 12.87 -3.81 -3.61
C THR A 56 13.87 -3.55 -2.48
N LEU A 57 13.69 -4.18 -1.32
CA LEU A 57 14.50 -3.99 -0.12
C LEU A 57 16.02 -4.20 -0.33
N PRO A 58 16.48 -5.15 -1.16
CA PRO A 58 17.91 -5.31 -1.45
C PRO A 58 18.54 -4.12 -2.18
N LEU A 59 17.76 -3.36 -2.96
CA LEU A 59 18.23 -2.15 -3.65
C LEU A 59 18.64 -1.04 -2.67
N ILE A 60 18.14 -1.10 -1.44
CA ILE A 60 18.46 -0.17 -0.36
C ILE A 60 19.25 -0.85 0.78
N GLY A 61 19.91 -1.98 0.51
CA GLY A 61 20.82 -2.62 1.47
C GLY A 61 20.16 -3.35 2.64
N GLY A 62 18.85 -3.63 2.56
CA GLY A 62 18.14 -4.52 3.47
C GLY A 62 18.20 -5.98 3.03
N ARG A 63 17.58 -6.86 3.83
CA ARG A 63 17.47 -8.30 3.54
C ARG A 63 16.00 -8.69 3.57
N ASP A 64 15.59 -9.48 2.59
CA ASP A 64 14.27 -10.04 2.49
C ASP A 64 14.06 -11.20 3.47
N THR A 65 12.81 -11.61 3.60
CA THR A 65 12.40 -12.72 4.45
C THR A 65 11.29 -13.51 3.75
N VAL A 66 11.62 -14.70 3.25
CA VAL A 66 10.68 -15.59 2.54
C VAL A 66 9.37 -15.83 3.31
N PRO A 67 9.35 -16.07 4.65
CA PRO A 67 8.09 -16.27 5.37
C PRO A 67 7.15 -15.07 5.34
N LEU A 68 7.69 -13.85 5.39
CA LEU A 68 6.89 -12.63 5.33
C LEU A 68 6.33 -12.40 3.91
N ILE A 69 7.13 -12.71 2.88
CA ILE A 69 6.69 -12.65 1.48
C ILE A 69 5.56 -13.65 1.25
N ALA A 70 5.71 -14.90 1.70
CA ALA A 70 4.67 -15.91 1.61
C ALA A 70 3.39 -15.51 2.36
N GLY A 71 3.52 -14.96 3.57
CA GLY A 71 2.39 -14.46 4.35
C GLY A 71 1.65 -13.31 3.65
N ALA A 72 2.38 -12.33 3.12
CA ALA A 72 1.80 -11.21 2.38
C ALA A 72 1.12 -11.67 1.07
N ALA A 73 1.70 -12.65 0.36
CA ALA A 73 1.09 -13.26 -0.82
C ALA A 73 -0.22 -13.98 -0.47
N GLY A 74 -0.25 -14.73 0.63
CA GLY A 74 -1.48 -15.39 1.11
C GLY A 74 -2.58 -14.39 1.46
N VAL A 75 -2.24 -13.30 2.15
CA VAL A 75 -3.17 -12.22 2.47
C VAL A 75 -3.69 -11.54 1.20
N TRP A 76 -2.82 -11.25 0.24
CA TRP A 76 -3.20 -10.66 -1.04
C TRP A 76 -4.18 -11.56 -1.81
N GLY A 77 -3.87 -12.85 -1.97
CA GLY A 77 -4.72 -13.80 -2.67
C GLY A 77 -6.08 -13.96 -2.00
N ALA A 78 -6.10 -14.17 -0.68
CA ALA A 78 -7.34 -14.33 0.09
C ALA A 78 -8.22 -13.08 0.03
N ALA A 79 -7.63 -11.89 0.23
CA ALA A 79 -8.37 -10.63 0.17
C ALA A 79 -8.90 -10.32 -1.24
N SER A 80 -8.18 -10.74 -2.29
CA SER A 80 -8.65 -10.59 -3.68
C SER A 80 -9.88 -11.44 -3.96
N VAL A 81 -9.93 -12.67 -3.45
CA VAL A 81 -11.12 -13.54 -3.56
C VAL A 81 -12.29 -12.95 -2.79
N VAL A 82 -12.09 -12.53 -1.54
CA VAL A 82 -13.14 -11.90 -0.72
C VAL A 82 -13.65 -10.62 -1.38
N GLY A 83 -12.76 -9.75 -1.86
CA GLY A 83 -13.15 -8.51 -2.54
C GLY A 83 -13.91 -8.75 -3.84
N GLY A 84 -13.52 -9.76 -4.61
CA GLY A 84 -14.26 -10.21 -5.79
C GLY A 84 -15.66 -10.70 -5.47
N TRP A 85 -15.78 -11.54 -4.43
CA TRP A 85 -17.07 -12.04 -3.96
C TRP A 85 -18.01 -10.91 -3.52
N LEU A 86 -17.51 -9.94 -2.75
CA LEU A 86 -18.27 -8.78 -2.32
C LEU A 86 -18.74 -7.93 -3.51
N GLN A 87 -17.89 -7.71 -4.52
CA GLN A 87 -18.30 -6.98 -5.72
C GLN A 87 -19.41 -7.68 -6.49
N ILE A 88 -19.37 -9.02 -6.61
CA ILE A 88 -20.42 -9.78 -7.29
C ILE A 88 -21.74 -9.62 -6.55
N ALA A 89 -21.75 -9.83 -5.22
CA ALA A 89 -22.95 -9.67 -4.40
C ALA A 89 -23.55 -8.26 -4.53
N GLN A 90 -22.71 -7.22 -4.44
CA GLN A 90 -23.15 -5.83 -4.55
C GLN A 90 -23.74 -5.50 -5.92
N ARG A 91 -23.17 -6.03 -7.00
CA ARG A 91 -23.71 -5.81 -8.36
C ARG A 91 -25.01 -6.56 -8.61
N ALA A 92 -25.14 -7.78 -8.07
CA ALA A 92 -26.37 -8.55 -8.14
C ALA A 92 -27.50 -7.94 -7.28
N GLY A 93 -27.16 -7.10 -6.30
CA GLY A 93 -28.11 -6.60 -5.31
C GLY A 93 -28.58 -7.68 -4.33
N GLU A 94 -27.83 -8.78 -4.25
CA GLU A 94 -28.15 -9.97 -3.47
C GLU A 94 -27.32 -10.03 -2.18
N SER A 95 -27.77 -10.89 -1.27
CA SER A 95 -26.99 -11.20 -0.07
C SER A 95 -25.67 -11.90 -0.45
N VAL A 96 -24.59 -11.63 0.29
CA VAL A 96 -23.30 -12.33 0.12
C VAL A 96 -23.40 -13.85 0.31
N PHE A 97 -24.48 -14.32 0.93
CA PHE A 97 -24.76 -15.74 1.16
C PHE A 97 -25.58 -16.40 0.04
N GLU A 98 -26.14 -15.60 -0.88
CA GLU A 98 -26.97 -16.08 -2.00
C GLU A 98 -26.18 -16.21 -3.31
N VAL A 99 -25.04 -15.52 -3.41
CA VAL A 99 -24.14 -15.60 -4.57
C VAL A 99 -23.59 -17.02 -4.74
N GLY A 100 -23.78 -17.60 -5.93
CA GLY A 100 -23.26 -18.91 -6.30
C GLY A 100 -21.91 -18.86 -6.99
N VAL A 101 -21.19 -19.99 -7.00
CA VAL A 101 -19.92 -20.14 -7.75
C VAL A 101 -20.14 -20.01 -9.27
N GLY A 102 -21.36 -20.30 -9.76
CA GLY A 102 -21.73 -20.12 -11.17
C GLY A 102 -21.73 -18.66 -11.62
N ASP A 103 -22.13 -17.73 -10.74
CA ASP A 103 -22.23 -16.29 -11.05
C ASP A 103 -20.86 -15.64 -11.20
N VAL A 104 -19.84 -16.25 -10.58
CA VAL A 104 -18.42 -15.89 -10.72
C VAL A 104 -17.93 -16.15 -12.16
N THR A 105 -18.40 -17.22 -12.80
CA THR A 105 -17.99 -17.58 -14.17
C THR A 105 -18.70 -16.77 -15.25
N ALA A 106 -19.88 -16.22 -14.96
CA ALA A 106 -20.60 -15.32 -15.87
C ALA A 106 -20.04 -13.88 -15.85
N SER A 107 -19.36 -13.48 -14.77
CA SER A 107 -18.89 -12.11 -14.52
C SER A 107 -17.49 -11.80 -15.05
N VAL A 108 -17.06 -12.44 -16.15
CA VAL A 108 -15.67 -12.44 -16.66
C VAL A 108 -15.10 -11.03 -16.85
N GLU A 109 -15.91 -10.05 -17.26
CA GLU A 109 -15.48 -8.66 -17.50
C GLU A 109 -15.04 -7.92 -16.23
N THR A 110 -15.47 -8.39 -15.06
CA THR A 110 -15.14 -7.78 -13.75
C THR A 110 -14.14 -8.61 -12.93
N GLY A 111 -13.76 -9.78 -13.43
CA GLY A 111 -12.87 -10.72 -12.74
C GLY A 111 -11.38 -10.38 -12.85
N LEU A 112 -10.97 -9.40 -13.65
CA LEU A 112 -9.55 -9.13 -13.91
C LEU A 112 -8.74 -8.82 -12.64
N PRO A 113 -9.17 -7.92 -11.73
CA PRO A 113 -8.44 -7.66 -10.48
C PRO A 113 -8.34 -8.91 -9.58
N VAL A 114 -9.39 -9.72 -9.54
CA VAL A 114 -9.44 -10.97 -8.78
C VAL A 114 -8.47 -11.99 -9.36
N LEU A 115 -8.48 -12.16 -10.69
CA LEU A 115 -7.60 -13.05 -11.42
C LEU A 115 -6.14 -12.64 -11.24
N VAL A 116 -5.82 -11.35 -11.40
CA VAL A 116 -4.47 -10.83 -11.15
C VAL A 116 -4.07 -11.05 -9.69
N GLY A 117 -4.98 -10.85 -8.74
CA GLY A 117 -4.74 -11.10 -7.33
C GLY A 117 -4.40 -12.56 -7.02
N VAL A 118 -5.19 -13.50 -7.53
CA VAL A 118 -4.99 -14.94 -7.31
C VAL A 118 -3.74 -15.44 -8.04
N LEU A 119 -3.61 -15.16 -9.34
CA LEU A 119 -2.46 -15.60 -10.13
C LEU A 119 -1.16 -14.96 -9.65
N GLY A 120 -1.21 -13.68 -9.26
CA GLY A 120 -0.07 -12.98 -8.69
C GLY A 120 0.36 -13.57 -7.34
N ALA A 121 -0.57 -13.88 -6.45
CA ALA A 121 -0.27 -14.56 -5.19
C ALA A 121 0.35 -15.95 -5.43
N LEU A 122 -0.20 -16.73 -6.36
CA LEU A 122 0.36 -18.04 -6.76
C LEU A 122 1.76 -17.91 -7.35
N ALA A 123 2.02 -16.89 -8.18
CA ALA A 123 3.34 -16.61 -8.73
C ALA A 123 4.37 -16.28 -7.63
N VAL A 124 3.96 -15.49 -6.62
CA VAL A 124 4.82 -15.21 -5.46
C VAL A 124 5.04 -16.47 -4.61
N PHE A 125 4.05 -17.34 -4.44
CA PHE A 125 4.26 -18.65 -3.79
C PHE A 125 5.22 -19.54 -4.58
N GLY A 126 5.12 -19.53 -5.92
CA GLY A 126 6.06 -20.19 -6.80
C GLY A 126 7.49 -19.65 -6.62
N TRP A 127 7.64 -18.33 -6.48
CA TRP A 127 8.90 -17.70 -6.14
C TRP A 127 9.41 -18.14 -4.76
N CYS A 128 8.56 -18.18 -3.73
CA CYS A 128 8.94 -18.65 -2.39
C CYS A 128 9.41 -20.11 -2.42
N LEU A 129 8.74 -20.97 -3.19
CA LEU A 129 9.14 -22.36 -3.36
C LEU A 129 10.48 -22.46 -4.10
N ALA A 130 10.71 -21.66 -5.14
CA ALA A 130 11.99 -21.59 -5.83
C ALA A 130 13.12 -21.12 -4.89
N ALA A 131 12.83 -20.18 -3.99
CA ALA A 131 13.78 -19.68 -2.99
C ALA A 131 14.16 -20.73 -1.93
N THR A 132 13.37 -21.80 -1.74
CA THR A 132 13.80 -22.94 -0.91
C THR A 132 14.84 -23.84 -1.58
N ARG A 133 14.97 -23.75 -2.92
CA ARG A 133 15.84 -24.60 -3.73
C ARG A 133 17.01 -23.86 -4.37
N GLY A 134 17.05 -22.54 -4.29
CA GLY A 134 18.07 -21.69 -4.91
C GLY A 134 17.89 -20.22 -4.53
N ASP A 135 18.45 -19.32 -5.34
CA ASP A 135 18.42 -17.86 -5.10
C ASP A 135 17.75 -17.14 -6.29
N PRO A 136 16.42 -17.31 -6.48
CA PRO A 136 15.72 -16.65 -7.57
C PRO A 136 15.73 -15.13 -7.36
N PRO A 137 15.75 -14.32 -8.44
CA PRO A 137 15.82 -12.88 -8.30
C PRO A 137 14.59 -12.34 -7.57
N ILE A 138 14.82 -11.78 -6.38
CA ILE A 138 13.82 -11.15 -5.50
C ILE A 138 13.05 -10.00 -6.17
N LEU A 139 13.66 -9.34 -7.15
CA LEU A 139 13.00 -8.31 -7.96
C LEU A 139 11.75 -8.83 -8.69
N LEU A 140 11.64 -10.14 -8.94
CA LEU A 140 10.41 -10.73 -9.48
C LEU A 140 9.21 -10.49 -8.56
N VAL A 141 9.38 -10.54 -7.24
CA VAL A 141 8.31 -10.24 -6.28
C VAL A 141 7.86 -8.78 -6.42
N ALA A 142 8.80 -7.85 -6.57
CA ALA A 142 8.49 -6.43 -6.79
C ALA A 142 7.76 -6.21 -8.12
N VAL A 143 8.16 -6.90 -9.19
CA VAL A 143 7.49 -6.83 -10.50
C VAL A 143 6.06 -7.36 -10.41
N ILE A 144 5.86 -8.54 -9.81
CA ILE A 144 4.53 -9.14 -9.65
C ILE A 144 3.63 -8.23 -8.80
N ALA A 145 4.14 -7.70 -7.68
CA ALA A 145 3.39 -6.76 -6.85
C ALA A 145 3.04 -5.47 -7.60
N SER A 146 3.97 -4.94 -8.41
CA SER A 146 3.73 -3.75 -9.25
C SER A 146 2.62 -3.98 -10.26
N LEU A 147 2.59 -5.16 -10.90
CA LEU A 147 1.50 -5.54 -11.81
C LEU A 147 0.16 -5.63 -11.08
N GLY A 148 0.15 -6.17 -9.86
CA GLY A 148 -1.05 -6.18 -9.00
C GLY A 148 -1.55 -4.77 -8.66
N ILE A 149 -0.64 -3.86 -8.30
CA ILE A 149 -0.97 -2.46 -8.00
C ILE A 149 -1.56 -1.77 -9.23
N LEU A 150 -0.94 -1.97 -10.40
CA LEU A 150 -1.42 -1.39 -11.65
C LEU A 150 -2.80 -1.93 -12.02
N ALA A 151 -3.01 -3.24 -11.90
CA ALA A 151 -4.31 -3.85 -12.17
C ALA A 151 -5.39 -3.22 -11.29
N VAL A 152 -5.21 -3.19 -9.97
CA VAL A 152 -6.21 -2.62 -9.04
C VAL A 152 -6.45 -1.13 -9.29
N SER A 153 -5.40 -0.37 -9.58
CA SER A 153 -5.50 1.10 -9.71
C SER A 153 -6.13 1.53 -11.03
N VAL A 154 -5.87 0.81 -12.12
CA VAL A 154 -6.34 1.17 -13.47
C VAL A 154 -7.74 0.65 -13.74
N THR A 155 -8.10 -0.54 -13.28
CA THR A 155 -9.41 -1.13 -13.59
C THR A 155 -10.60 -0.39 -12.98
N GLY A 156 -10.37 0.42 -11.94
CA GLY A 156 -11.41 1.23 -11.28
C GLY A 156 -11.71 2.57 -11.97
N HIS A 157 -10.87 3.00 -12.92
CA HIS A 157 -11.00 4.29 -13.60
C HIS A 157 -11.32 4.04 -15.07
N GLY A 158 -12.59 3.76 -15.37
CA GLY A 158 -13.12 3.73 -16.74
C GLY A 158 -13.08 5.13 -17.33
N THR A 159 -11.90 5.57 -17.79
CA THR A 159 -11.73 6.89 -18.38
C THR A 159 -11.64 6.80 -19.90
N ASP A 160 -12.35 7.66 -20.61
CA ASP A 160 -12.21 7.84 -22.06
C ASP A 160 -10.84 8.43 -22.46
N SER A 161 -10.02 8.81 -21.48
CA SER A 161 -8.68 9.39 -21.69
C SER A 161 -7.59 8.32 -21.71
N SER A 162 -6.66 8.43 -22.66
CA SER A 162 -5.49 7.54 -22.76
C SER A 162 -4.41 7.80 -21.70
N TRP A 163 -4.44 8.95 -21.01
CA TRP A 163 -3.37 9.38 -20.11
C TRP A 163 -3.69 9.15 -18.62
N ALA A 164 -4.97 9.15 -18.21
CA ALA A 164 -5.34 9.01 -16.80
C ALA A 164 -4.86 7.69 -16.16
N PRO A 165 -4.99 6.51 -16.82
CA PRO A 165 -4.45 5.26 -16.30
C PRO A 165 -2.95 5.31 -16.00
N ILE A 166 -2.18 6.03 -16.84
CA ILE A 166 -0.74 6.19 -16.66
C ILE A 166 -0.45 7.03 -15.42
N VAL A 167 -1.12 8.18 -15.26
CA VAL A 167 -0.94 9.06 -14.09
C VAL A 167 -1.33 8.36 -12.80
N ILE A 168 -2.46 7.65 -12.79
CA ILE A 168 -2.94 6.89 -11.63
C ILE A 168 -2.01 5.72 -11.32
N GLY A 169 -1.55 4.99 -12.34
CA GLY A 169 -0.60 3.90 -12.18
C GLY A 169 0.73 4.36 -11.59
N VAL A 170 1.29 5.46 -12.09
CA VAL A 170 2.52 6.06 -11.55
C VAL A 170 2.31 6.54 -10.11
N HIS A 171 1.20 7.22 -9.82
CA HIS A 171 0.84 7.64 -8.46
C HIS A 171 0.81 6.43 -7.50
N ALA A 172 0.08 5.38 -7.88
CA ALA A 172 -0.10 4.18 -7.07
C ALA A 172 1.23 3.44 -6.84
N LEU A 173 2.07 3.29 -7.85
CA LEU A 173 3.39 2.66 -7.71
C LEU A 173 4.31 3.47 -6.80
N CYS A 174 4.33 4.80 -6.91
CA CYS A 174 5.12 5.65 -6.03
C CYS A 174 4.64 5.56 -4.57
N ALA A 175 3.33 5.59 -4.33
CA ALA A 175 2.75 5.45 -3.00
C ALA A 175 3.05 4.07 -2.41
N ALA A 176 2.86 3.02 -3.20
CA ALA A 176 3.09 1.65 -2.78
C ALA A 176 4.56 1.37 -2.47
N TRP A 177 5.48 1.88 -3.29
CA TRP A 177 6.91 1.77 -3.01
C TRP A 177 7.27 2.52 -1.72
N TRP A 178 6.78 3.74 -1.53
CA TRP A 178 7.10 4.54 -0.34
C TRP A 178 6.58 3.89 0.95
N ALA A 179 5.28 3.62 1.02
CA ALA A 179 4.65 3.01 2.20
C ALA A 179 5.17 1.59 2.42
N GLY A 180 5.21 0.78 1.36
CA GLY A 180 5.66 -0.60 1.39
C GLY A 180 7.09 -0.76 1.88
N THR A 181 8.00 0.07 1.38
CA THR A 181 9.41 0.01 1.78
C THR A 181 9.60 0.42 3.24
N LEU A 182 8.87 1.42 3.75
CA LEU A 182 8.90 1.76 5.18
C LEU A 182 8.43 0.60 6.06
N VAL A 183 7.32 -0.05 5.70
CA VAL A 183 6.83 -1.23 6.43
C VAL A 183 7.85 -2.36 6.37
N ALA A 184 8.44 -2.62 5.20
CA ALA A 184 9.49 -3.61 5.02
C ALA A 184 10.72 -3.30 5.89
N LEU A 185 11.16 -2.04 5.97
CA LEU A 185 12.25 -1.60 6.84
C LEU A 185 11.93 -1.88 8.31
N VAL A 186 10.74 -1.49 8.78
CA VAL A 186 10.30 -1.75 10.16
C VAL A 186 10.28 -3.25 10.46
N ALA A 187 9.78 -4.08 9.54
CA ALA A 187 9.63 -5.52 9.73
C ALA A 187 10.98 -6.28 9.74
N THR A 188 11.91 -5.87 8.87
CA THR A 188 13.08 -6.69 8.54
C THR A 188 14.41 -6.13 9.05
N VAL A 189 14.61 -4.81 9.07
CA VAL A 189 15.93 -4.23 9.38
C VAL A 189 16.25 -4.35 10.87
N ARG A 190 17.43 -4.91 11.14
CA ARG A 190 17.94 -5.18 12.50
C ARG A 190 19.22 -4.42 12.78
N GLY A 191 19.40 -4.05 14.05
CA GLY A 191 20.59 -3.43 14.59
C GLY A 191 20.87 -2.02 14.06
N LYS A 192 21.68 -1.26 14.82
CA LYS A 192 22.09 0.10 14.42
C LYS A 192 22.78 0.12 13.05
N GLY A 193 23.60 -0.90 12.76
CA GLY A 193 24.31 -1.03 11.49
C GLY A 193 23.40 -1.26 10.29
N GLY A 194 22.31 -2.02 10.44
CA GLY A 194 21.32 -2.22 9.36
C GLY A 194 20.62 -0.91 9.01
N TRP A 195 20.12 -0.20 10.04
CA TRP A 195 19.47 1.10 9.87
C TRP A 195 20.43 2.17 9.32
N ALA A 196 21.69 2.17 9.74
CA ALA A 196 22.70 3.09 9.21
C ALA A 196 22.98 2.91 7.72
N ARG A 197 22.77 1.71 7.16
CA ARG A 197 22.90 1.43 5.72
C ARG A 197 21.61 1.68 4.95
N ALA A 198 20.48 1.18 5.45
CA ALA A 198 19.24 1.18 4.69
C ALA A 198 18.51 2.53 4.69
N LEU A 199 18.51 3.23 5.83
CA LEU A 199 17.79 4.49 5.97
C LEU A 199 18.31 5.59 5.02
N PRO A 200 19.64 5.78 4.84
CA PRO A 200 20.16 6.77 3.89
C PRO A 200 19.75 6.52 2.45
N GLU A 201 19.78 5.27 1.99
CA GLU A 201 19.39 4.92 0.62
C GLU A 201 17.88 5.08 0.42
N PHE A 202 17.07 4.61 1.36
CA PHE A 202 15.63 4.88 1.34
C PHE A 202 15.34 6.38 1.28
N SER A 203 15.96 7.18 2.16
CA SER A 203 15.77 8.63 2.21
C SER A 203 16.24 9.36 0.95
N ARG A 204 17.22 8.81 0.23
CA ARG A 204 17.71 9.35 -1.05
C ARG A 204 16.65 9.18 -2.15
N TRP A 205 16.06 7.99 -2.26
CA TRP A 205 15.06 7.65 -3.26
C TRP A 205 13.66 8.14 -2.91
N ALA A 206 13.33 8.29 -1.63
CA ALA A 206 12.03 8.79 -1.18
C ALA A 206 11.74 10.20 -1.71
N LEU A 207 12.73 11.08 -1.81
CA LEU A 207 12.53 12.46 -2.30
C LEU A 207 11.95 12.53 -3.73
N PRO A 208 12.60 11.96 -4.77
CA PRO A 208 12.03 11.98 -6.11
C PRO A 208 10.73 11.19 -6.21
N VAL A 209 10.59 10.06 -5.51
CA VAL A 209 9.35 9.26 -5.51
C VAL A 209 8.17 10.06 -4.95
N VAL A 210 8.36 10.73 -3.81
CA VAL A 210 7.33 11.57 -3.19
C VAL A 210 7.00 12.79 -4.05
N ALA A 211 7.98 13.37 -4.75
CA ALA A 211 7.73 14.46 -5.69
C ALA A 211 6.83 14.01 -6.86
N VAL A 212 7.14 12.86 -7.47
CA VAL A 212 6.31 12.27 -8.55
C VAL A 212 4.93 11.89 -8.03
N LEU A 213 4.85 11.27 -6.85
CA LEU A 213 3.59 10.93 -6.19
C LEU A 213 2.70 12.15 -6.00
N THR A 214 3.28 13.24 -5.50
CA THR A 214 2.55 14.49 -5.22
C THR A 214 2.07 15.14 -6.51
N ALA A 215 2.95 15.24 -7.52
CA ALA A 215 2.59 15.82 -8.82
C ALA A 215 1.47 15.03 -9.52
N THR A 216 1.60 13.71 -9.59
CA THR A 216 0.57 12.84 -10.19
C THR A 216 -0.74 12.85 -9.41
N GLY A 217 -0.67 12.94 -8.07
CA GLY A 217 -1.86 13.07 -7.23
C GLY A 217 -2.61 14.38 -7.45
N ILE A 218 -1.88 15.50 -7.62
CA ILE A 218 -2.48 16.80 -7.98
C ILE A 218 -3.14 16.72 -9.36
N VAL A 219 -2.45 16.18 -10.36
CA VAL A 219 -2.99 16.03 -11.71
C VAL A 219 -4.26 15.17 -11.70
N ALA A 220 -4.25 14.03 -11.01
CA ALA A 220 -5.42 13.17 -10.90
C ALA A 220 -6.58 13.87 -10.16
N ALA A 221 -6.31 14.58 -9.06
CA ALA A 221 -7.32 15.32 -8.32
C ALA A 221 -7.97 16.43 -9.16
N VAL A 222 -7.16 17.24 -9.86
CA VAL A 222 -7.66 18.31 -10.73
C VAL A 222 -8.45 17.75 -11.90
N ALA A 223 -8.02 16.63 -12.47
CA ALA A 223 -8.73 16.01 -13.58
C ALA A 223 -10.09 15.43 -13.18
N GLN A 224 -10.19 14.89 -11.98
CA GLN A 224 -11.43 14.27 -11.49
C GLN A 224 -12.42 15.28 -10.90
N LEU A 225 -11.93 16.32 -10.21
CA LEU A 225 -12.78 17.27 -9.47
C LEU A 225 -12.88 18.66 -10.11
N GLY A 226 -11.99 18.99 -11.04
CA GLY A 226 -11.80 20.36 -11.49
C GLY A 226 -11.31 21.28 -10.38
N VAL A 227 -11.52 22.59 -10.56
CA VAL A 227 -11.25 23.63 -9.55
C VAL A 227 -12.59 24.26 -9.17
N GLY A 228 -13.13 23.93 -8.00
CA GLY A 228 -14.47 24.40 -7.63
C GLY A 228 -15.02 23.87 -6.29
N PRO A 229 -16.31 24.15 -5.99
CA PRO A 229 -17.00 23.72 -4.77
C PRO A 229 -16.99 22.21 -4.54
N GLN A 230 -16.85 21.42 -5.61
CA GLN A 230 -16.80 19.96 -5.59
C GLN A 230 -15.73 19.42 -4.64
N LEU A 231 -14.68 20.19 -4.36
CA LEU A 231 -13.62 19.83 -3.42
C LEU A 231 -14.14 19.61 -1.98
N TRP A 232 -15.21 20.31 -1.58
CA TRP A 232 -15.79 20.21 -0.23
C TRP A 232 -17.26 19.77 -0.25
N GLU A 233 -17.99 19.99 -1.34
CA GLU A 233 -19.39 19.56 -1.46
C GLU A 233 -19.51 18.05 -1.73
N SER A 234 -18.58 17.45 -2.47
CA SER A 234 -18.63 16.02 -2.81
C SER A 234 -17.92 15.13 -1.79
N GLY A 235 -18.39 13.89 -1.63
CA GLY A 235 -17.72 12.88 -0.80
C GLY A 235 -16.29 12.59 -1.30
N TYR A 236 -16.13 12.44 -2.62
CA TYR A 236 -14.83 12.26 -3.26
C TYR A 236 -13.85 13.39 -2.91
N GLY A 237 -14.31 14.65 -3.04
CA GLY A 237 -13.52 15.84 -2.71
C GLY A 237 -13.05 15.87 -1.25
N ARG A 238 -13.96 15.58 -0.30
CA ARG A 238 -13.62 15.53 1.14
C ARG A 238 -12.54 14.49 1.44
N VAL A 239 -12.59 13.34 0.79
CA VAL A 239 -11.54 12.30 0.94
C VAL A 239 -10.21 12.75 0.33
N VAL A 240 -10.22 13.42 -0.83
CA VAL A 240 -9.01 14.01 -1.42
C VAL A 240 -8.39 15.06 -0.49
N VAL A 241 -9.21 15.91 0.13
CA VAL A 241 -8.74 16.89 1.14
C VAL A 241 -8.13 16.18 2.35
N ALA A 242 -8.79 15.16 2.89
CA ALA A 242 -8.26 14.37 4.01
C ALA A 242 -6.90 13.74 3.68
N LYS A 243 -6.76 13.13 2.49
CA LYS A 243 -5.48 12.59 2.00
C LYS A 243 -4.41 13.67 1.86
N SER A 244 -4.79 14.86 1.40
CA SER A 244 -3.87 16.00 1.23
C SER A 244 -3.35 16.51 2.59
N VAL A 245 -4.23 16.62 3.60
CA VAL A 245 -3.83 17.00 4.96
C VAL A 245 -2.88 15.97 5.57
N LEU A 246 -3.20 14.68 5.44
CA LEU A 246 -2.33 13.61 5.93
C LEU A 246 -0.99 13.56 5.19
N LEU A 247 -0.98 13.83 3.87
CA LEU A 247 0.24 13.95 3.08
C LEU A 247 1.12 15.08 3.64
N VAL A 248 0.57 16.28 3.85
CA VAL A 248 1.32 17.40 4.44
C VAL A 248 1.88 17.04 5.82
N ALA A 249 1.10 16.36 6.66
CA ALA A 249 1.54 15.92 7.98
C ALA A 249 2.73 14.95 7.91
N VAL A 250 2.65 13.91 7.06
CA VAL A 250 3.76 12.94 6.92
C VAL A 250 4.98 13.57 6.24
N LEU A 251 4.81 14.53 5.32
CA LEU A 251 5.94 15.28 4.75
C LEU A 251 6.64 16.15 5.79
N GLY A 252 5.89 16.79 6.69
CA GLY A 252 6.44 17.52 7.83
C GLY A 252 7.25 16.60 8.76
N LEU A 253 6.71 15.41 9.04
CA LEU A 253 7.38 14.38 9.84
C LEU A 253 8.66 13.87 9.15
N ALA A 254 8.58 13.51 7.87
CA ALA A 254 9.72 13.04 7.08
C ALA A 254 10.83 14.11 6.98
N TRP A 255 10.45 15.39 6.84
CA TRP A 255 11.39 16.50 6.86
C TRP A 255 12.09 16.63 8.23
N TRP A 256 11.33 16.54 9.32
CA TRP A 256 11.87 16.57 10.68
C TRP A 256 12.85 15.41 10.92
N HIS A 257 12.45 14.20 10.55
CA HIS A 257 13.26 12.99 10.60
C HIS A 257 14.53 13.08 9.76
N ARG A 258 14.46 13.68 8.56
CA ARG A 258 15.62 13.89 7.70
C ARG A 258 16.64 14.84 8.31
N ARG A 259 16.21 15.82 9.09
CA ARG A 259 17.08 16.79 9.77
C ARG A 259 17.67 16.26 11.08
N THR A 260 16.92 15.45 11.82
CA THR A 260 17.29 15.03 13.19
C THR A 260 17.76 13.58 13.27
N TRP A 261 16.95 12.63 12.78
CA TRP A 261 17.17 11.19 12.90
C TRP A 261 18.17 10.67 11.87
N LEU A 262 18.01 11.04 10.58
CA LEU A 262 18.86 10.52 9.51
C LEU A 262 20.37 10.77 9.72
N PRO A 263 20.83 11.99 10.13
CA PRO A 263 22.25 12.21 10.40
C PRO A 263 22.79 11.38 11.56
N ARG A 264 21.97 11.15 12.60
CA ARG A 264 22.33 10.31 13.76
C ARG A 264 22.42 8.84 13.36
N ALA A 265 21.46 8.34 12.57
CA ALA A 265 21.46 6.97 12.07
C ALA A 265 22.69 6.68 11.21
N ARG A 266 23.08 7.61 10.32
CA ARG A 266 24.31 7.51 9.49
C ARG A 266 25.58 7.33 10.32
N ARG A 267 25.63 7.93 11.51
CA ARG A 267 26.77 7.84 12.44
C ARG A 267 26.64 6.66 13.42
N HIS A 268 25.77 5.69 13.13
CA HIS A 268 25.45 4.55 14.01
C HIS A 268 24.93 4.96 15.40
N GLY A 269 24.45 6.20 15.54
CA GLY A 269 24.02 6.79 16.81
C GLY A 269 22.56 6.52 17.18
N ALA A 270 21.73 6.09 16.23
CA ALA A 270 20.32 5.76 16.46
C ALA A 270 20.16 4.29 16.88
N ALA A 271 19.42 4.04 17.97
CA ALA A 271 19.11 2.67 18.39
C ALA A 271 18.06 2.04 17.45
N GLU A 272 18.04 0.70 17.36
CA GLU A 272 17.04 0.01 16.52
C GLU A 272 15.60 0.34 16.96
N ARG A 273 15.34 0.40 18.27
CA ARG A 273 14.03 0.78 18.81
C ARG A 273 13.62 2.20 18.41
N GLU A 274 14.56 3.16 18.47
CA GLU A 274 14.33 4.55 18.05
C GLU A 274 13.97 4.60 16.57
N SER A 275 14.74 3.90 15.72
CA SER A 275 14.47 3.80 14.29
C SER A 275 13.11 3.18 13.96
N ILE A 276 12.70 2.13 14.70
CA ILE A 276 11.37 1.52 14.53
C ILE A 276 10.26 2.49 14.92
N VAL A 277 10.44 3.29 15.97
CA VAL A 277 9.43 4.27 16.39
C VAL A 277 9.30 5.40 15.37
N HIS A 278 10.41 5.93 14.85
CA HIS A 278 10.39 6.99 13.84
C HIS A 278 9.87 6.52 12.47
N ALA A 279 10.35 5.37 11.98
CA ALA A 279 9.78 4.79 10.75
C ALA A 279 8.31 4.39 10.97
N GLY A 280 8.00 3.87 12.16
CA GLY A 280 6.66 3.47 12.55
C GLY A 280 5.67 4.63 12.53
N SER A 281 6.02 5.82 13.03
CA SER A 281 5.11 6.96 13.00
C SER A 281 4.75 7.39 11.57
N GLU A 282 5.69 7.34 10.62
CA GLU A 282 5.38 7.56 9.19
C GLU A 282 4.46 6.45 8.65
N VAL A 283 4.74 5.18 8.98
CA VAL A 283 3.90 4.02 8.59
C VAL A 283 2.47 4.17 9.11
N LEU A 284 2.27 4.60 10.35
CA LEU A 284 0.93 4.75 10.93
C LEU A 284 0.10 5.80 10.18
N VAL A 285 0.69 6.93 9.78
CA VAL A 285 0.00 7.94 8.98
C VAL A 285 -0.31 7.42 7.58
N LEU A 286 0.67 6.79 6.93
CA LEU A 286 0.49 6.20 5.59
C LEU A 286 -0.54 5.07 5.60
N ALA A 287 -0.66 4.31 6.68
CA ALA A 287 -1.67 3.27 6.84
C ALA A 287 -3.09 3.83 6.73
N VAL A 288 -3.38 4.96 7.38
CA VAL A 288 -4.66 5.67 7.26
C VAL A 288 -4.88 6.15 5.82
N VAL A 289 -3.84 6.70 5.18
CA VAL A 289 -3.90 7.16 3.77
C VAL A 289 -4.23 6.00 2.82
N LEU A 290 -3.66 4.82 3.02
CA LEU A 290 -3.97 3.63 2.23
C LEU A 290 -5.42 3.19 2.40
N GLY A 291 -5.96 3.24 3.62
CA GLY A 291 -7.38 2.96 3.88
C GLY A 291 -8.31 3.94 3.17
N LEU A 292 -8.02 5.24 3.26
CA LEU A 292 -8.74 6.28 2.52
C LEU A 292 -8.63 6.08 1.00
N ALA A 293 -7.46 5.66 0.50
CA ALA A 293 -7.25 5.41 -0.92
C ALA A 293 -8.07 4.22 -1.43
N ALA A 294 -8.17 3.15 -0.64
CA ALA A 294 -8.97 1.99 -0.96
C ALA A 294 -10.47 2.32 -1.03
N GLY A 295 -10.98 3.13 -0.10
CA GLY A 295 -12.35 3.64 -0.16
C GLY A 295 -12.58 4.55 -1.37
N LEU A 296 -11.70 5.52 -1.59
CA LEU A 296 -11.81 6.47 -2.70
C LEU A 296 -11.90 5.79 -4.08
N ALA A 297 -11.19 4.66 -4.26
CA ALA A 297 -11.20 3.90 -5.51
C ALA A 297 -12.57 3.28 -5.86
N THR A 298 -13.48 3.22 -4.88
CA THR A 298 -14.84 2.69 -5.02
C THR A 298 -15.90 3.73 -4.63
N THR A 299 -15.52 5.00 -4.58
CA THR A 299 -16.43 6.12 -4.34
C THR A 299 -16.92 6.66 -5.68
N ALA A 300 -18.22 6.92 -5.81
CA ALA A 300 -18.78 7.55 -7.00
C ALA A 300 -18.11 8.91 -7.28
N THR A 301 -17.67 9.12 -8.51
CA THR A 301 -17.11 10.39 -8.96
C THR A 301 -18.23 11.39 -9.26
N VAL A 302 -17.93 12.69 -9.13
CA VAL A 302 -18.88 13.80 -9.34
C VAL A 302 -19.32 13.90 -10.78
#